data_AF-A0A8J7Z2U8-F1
#
_entry.id   AF-A0A8J7Z2U8-F1
#
_cell.length_a   1.000
_cell.length_b   1.000
_cell.length_c   1.000
_cell.angle_alpha   90.00
_cell.angle_beta   90.00
_cell.angle_gamma   90.00
#
_symmetry.space_group_name_H-M   'P 1'
#
loop_
_entity.id
_entity.type
_entity.pdbx_description
1 polymer ?
#
loop_
_entity_poly.entity_id
_entity_poly.type
_entity_poly.pdbx_seq_one_letter_code
_entity_poly.pdbx_strand_id
1 'polypeptide(L)'
;MTTNMTPYIDRKPGDLITAEDWNELQRKVKTDISEQTKQAIDQIKSVKMAEEAQTLQGKTFEEILANILDSVLKVLPGRTGYLQVFKQLNVGKEENVEHKLKAFPLVDVYQLDYFKVVCSEDGNKPYAEWVTFYLYHSSEKRIRLEDGTSIPIEPIGGTHPYKVPFKDLLEQYHVKYTDNSSLGDLETEFWKAFFTPPNDDFDDDQHCHSPWFDRCCRESKTVGELKSRGDWDDLWLQMRPRKTINYPEPVVTPQPTPGTEPLPTPAPTQIQIAHFDYDTLGITLLSEPVHPTDVTNELSERRNIRQELKVMLLLKV
;
A
#
# COMPACT_ATOMS: atom_id res chain seq x y z
N MET A 1 -53.42 25.90 24.83
CA MET A 1 -54.57 25.47 24.01
C MET A 1 -55.71 25.17 24.96
N THR A 2 -56.75 25.99 24.94
CA THR A 2 -58.00 25.72 25.66
C THR A 2 -58.73 24.60 24.93
N THR A 3 -58.73 23.40 25.50
CA THR A 3 -59.61 22.31 25.05
C THR A 3 -61.04 22.71 25.38
N ASN A 4 -61.73 23.33 24.41
CA ASN A 4 -63.19 23.50 24.46
C ASN A 4 -63.81 22.10 24.34
N MET A 5 -64.01 21.43 25.47
CA MET A 5 -64.79 20.19 25.52
C MET A 5 -66.27 20.58 25.56
N THR A 6 -66.96 20.45 24.43
CA THR A 6 -68.42 20.47 24.38
C THR A 6 -68.96 19.17 24.97
N PRO A 7 -69.79 19.21 26.02
CA PRO A 7 -70.42 18.01 26.56
C PRO A 7 -71.28 17.31 25.49
N TYR A 8 -71.32 15.97 25.51
CA TYR A 8 -72.22 15.21 24.63
C TYR A 8 -73.71 15.41 24.98
N ILE A 9 -73.99 15.78 26.23
CA ILE A 9 -75.31 16.17 26.74
C ILE A 9 -75.11 17.40 27.62
N ASP A 10 -75.76 18.51 27.26
CA ASP A 10 -75.72 19.73 28.05
C ASP A 10 -76.65 19.61 29.27
N ARG A 11 -76.14 19.94 30.45
CA ARG A 11 -76.89 19.95 31.71
C ARG A 11 -76.58 21.20 32.52
N LYS A 12 -77.59 21.71 33.23
CA LYS A 12 -77.43 22.83 34.16
C LYS A 12 -77.17 22.32 35.57
N PRO A 13 -76.44 23.08 36.41
CA PRO A 13 -76.26 22.71 37.81
C PRO A 13 -77.62 22.53 38.52
N GLY A 14 -77.83 21.37 39.14
CA GLY A 14 -79.07 21.02 39.83
C GLY A 14 -80.00 20.06 39.06
N ASP A 15 -79.73 19.80 37.78
CA ASP A 15 -80.48 18.80 37.01
C ASP A 15 -80.13 17.38 37.47
N LEU A 16 -81.16 16.54 37.66
CA LEU A 16 -80.97 15.11 37.92
C LEU A 16 -80.49 14.41 36.64
N ILE A 17 -79.38 13.66 36.75
CA ILE A 17 -78.89 12.79 35.69
C ILE A 17 -79.66 11.47 35.78
N THR A 18 -80.38 11.12 34.73
CA THR A 18 -81.22 9.91 34.69
C THR A 18 -80.51 8.74 34.00
N ALA A 19 -81.08 7.54 34.10
CA ALA A 19 -80.55 6.38 33.40
C ALA A 19 -80.66 6.52 31.87
N GLU A 20 -81.67 7.25 31.39
CA GLU A 20 -81.85 7.57 29.98
C GLU A 20 -80.71 8.46 29.45
N ASP A 21 -80.22 9.40 30.26
CA ASP A 21 -79.08 10.25 29.92
C ASP A 21 -77.80 9.44 29.71
N TRP A 22 -77.56 8.47 30.59
CA TRP A 22 -76.41 7.57 30.45
C TRP A 22 -76.50 6.72 29.19
N ASN A 23 -77.69 6.23 28.86
CA ASN A 23 -77.92 5.47 27.63
C ASN A 23 -77.76 6.33 26.36
N GLU A 24 -78.10 7.61 26.43
CA GLU A 24 -77.89 8.55 25.33
C GLU A 24 -76.40 8.93 25.19
N LEU A 25 -75.72 9.18 26.30
CA LEU A 25 -74.29 9.46 26.34
C LEU A 25 -73.49 8.30 25.71
N GLN A 26 -73.78 7.07 26.13
CA GLN A 26 -73.12 5.88 25.60
C GLN A 26 -73.36 5.70 24.09
N ARG A 27 -74.58 6.01 23.60
CA ARG A 27 -74.87 5.98 22.16
C ARG A 27 -74.07 7.03 21.41
N LYS A 28 -74.01 8.28 21.89
CA LYS A 28 -73.26 9.37 21.27
C LYS A 28 -71.76 9.09 21.23
N VAL A 29 -71.18 8.60 22.32
CA VAL A 29 -69.76 8.20 22.38
C VAL A 29 -69.47 7.07 21.39
N LYS A 30 -70.33 6.05 21.31
CA LYS A 30 -70.15 4.95 20.36
C LYS A 30 -70.20 5.42 18.91
N THR A 31 -71.11 6.32 18.58
CA THR A 31 -71.22 6.91 17.24
C THR A 31 -69.97 7.71 16.89
N ASP A 32 -69.50 8.58 17.79
CA ASP A 32 -68.32 9.42 17.58
C ASP A 32 -67.04 8.57 17.40
N ILE A 33 -66.84 7.55 18.25
CA ILE A 33 -65.73 6.58 18.06
C ILE A 33 -65.83 5.88 16.71
N SER A 34 -67.04 5.50 16.28
CA SER A 34 -67.23 4.83 14.99
C SER A 34 -66.93 5.75 13.81
N GLU A 35 -67.28 7.04 13.90
CA GLU A 35 -66.97 8.05 12.88
C GLU A 35 -65.48 8.36 12.83
N GLN A 36 -64.83 8.56 13.98
CA GLN A 36 -63.39 8.77 14.06
C GLN A 36 -62.61 7.57 13.53
N THR A 37 -63.08 6.35 13.83
CA THR A 37 -62.46 5.11 13.32
C THR A 37 -62.60 5.03 11.80
N LYS A 38 -63.78 5.34 11.24
CA LYS A 38 -63.96 5.39 9.78
C LYS A 38 -63.07 6.44 9.13
N GLN A 39 -63.00 7.65 9.69
CA GLN A 39 -62.11 8.69 9.18
C GLN A 39 -60.64 8.29 9.24
N ALA A 40 -60.20 7.65 10.32
CA ALA A 40 -58.83 7.13 10.43
C ALA A 40 -58.54 6.05 9.39
N ILE A 41 -59.48 5.13 9.14
CA ILE A 41 -59.35 4.09 8.12
C ILE A 41 -59.31 4.70 6.71
N ASP A 42 -60.20 5.65 6.41
CA ASP A 42 -60.25 6.33 5.10
C ASP A 42 -59.01 7.20 4.84
N GLN A 43 -58.33 7.66 5.90
CA GLN A 43 -57.06 8.40 5.80
C GLN A 43 -55.84 7.48 5.56
N ILE A 44 -55.94 6.18 5.88
CA ILE A 44 -54.86 5.21 5.60
C ILE A 44 -54.99 4.76 4.13
N LYS A 45 -54.47 5.58 3.21
CA LYS A 45 -54.49 5.30 1.76
C LYS A 45 -53.40 4.34 1.29
N SER A 46 -52.30 4.22 2.02
CA SER A 46 -51.26 3.21 1.79
C SER A 46 -50.58 2.84 3.11
N VAL A 47 -50.19 1.56 3.22
CA VAL A 47 -49.37 1.08 4.33
C VAL A 47 -47.92 1.31 3.93
N LYS A 48 -47.18 2.14 4.66
CA LYS A 48 -45.75 2.44 4.37
C LYS A 48 -44.90 1.18 4.11
N MET A 49 -45.19 0.07 4.79
CA MET A 49 -44.47 -1.20 4.61
C MET A 49 -44.72 -1.90 3.26
N ALA A 50 -45.77 -1.55 2.52
CA ALA A 50 -46.05 -2.13 1.20
C ALA A 50 -45.29 -1.40 0.07
N GLU A 51 -44.97 -0.12 0.24
CA GLU A 51 -44.19 0.67 -0.72
C GLU A 51 -42.69 0.31 -0.69
N GLU A 52 -42.21 -0.29 0.41
CA GLU A 52 -40.81 -0.72 0.60
C GLU A 52 -40.56 -2.19 0.20
N ALA A 53 -41.55 -2.91 -0.35
CA ALA A 53 -41.39 -4.33 -0.65
C ALA A 53 -40.30 -4.64 -1.71
N GLN A 54 -39.96 -3.65 -2.55
CA GLN A 54 -38.94 -3.76 -3.59
C GLN A 54 -37.61 -3.09 -3.21
N THR A 55 -37.54 -2.44 -2.04
CA THR A 55 -36.35 -1.69 -1.60
C THR A 55 -35.95 -2.10 -0.20
N LEU A 56 -34.72 -2.60 -0.05
CA LEU A 56 -34.14 -2.85 1.26
C LEU A 56 -33.49 -1.54 1.73
N GLN A 57 -34.04 -0.93 2.78
CA GLN A 57 -33.57 0.36 3.32
C GLN A 57 -33.54 1.49 2.27
N GLY A 58 -34.53 1.53 1.38
CA GLY A 58 -34.60 2.55 0.34
C GLY A 58 -33.63 2.36 -0.84
N LYS A 59 -32.92 1.22 -0.91
CA LYS A 59 -32.08 0.85 -2.05
C LYS A 59 -32.67 -0.34 -2.80
N THR A 60 -32.59 -0.30 -4.13
CA THR A 60 -32.98 -1.44 -4.98
C THR A 60 -31.92 -2.55 -4.89
N PHE A 61 -32.28 -3.78 -5.29
CA PHE A 61 -31.33 -4.90 -5.37
C PHE A 61 -30.13 -4.58 -6.28
N GLU A 62 -30.36 -3.90 -7.41
CA GLU A 62 -29.32 -3.49 -8.35
C GLU A 62 -28.36 -2.46 -7.71
N GLU A 63 -28.88 -1.50 -6.94
CA GLU A 63 -28.06 -0.52 -6.21
C GLU A 63 -27.24 -1.18 -5.09
N ILE A 64 -27.79 -2.18 -4.39
CA ILE A 64 -27.06 -2.93 -3.38
C ILE A 64 -25.96 -3.76 -4.05
N LEU A 65 -26.26 -4.45 -5.15
CA LEU A 65 -25.27 -5.21 -5.93
C LEU A 65 -24.16 -4.30 -6.46
N ALA A 66 -24.50 -3.14 -7.02
CA ALA A 66 -23.53 -2.17 -7.51
C ALA A 66 -22.65 -1.63 -6.38
N ASN A 67 -23.21 -1.33 -5.21
CA ASN A 67 -22.43 -0.88 -4.05
C ASN A 67 -21.51 -1.99 -3.50
N ILE A 68 -21.96 -3.25 -3.50
CA ILE A 68 -21.14 -4.40 -3.12
C ILE A 68 -20.02 -4.60 -4.14
N LEU A 69 -20.33 -4.59 -5.43
CA LEU A 69 -19.35 -4.72 -6.50
C LEU A 69 -18.34 -3.58 -6.47
N ASP A 70 -18.77 -2.34 -6.25
CA ASP A 70 -17.88 -1.17 -6.11
C ASP A 70 -17.00 -1.27 -4.86
N SER A 71 -17.55 -1.76 -3.74
CA SER A 71 -16.76 -2.01 -2.52
C SER A 71 -15.75 -3.14 -2.72
N VAL A 72 -16.13 -4.20 -3.42
CA VAL A 72 -15.25 -5.32 -3.76
C VAL A 72 -14.19 -4.87 -4.77
N LEU A 73 -14.55 -4.13 -5.81
CA LEU A 73 -13.63 -3.57 -6.82
C LEU A 73 -12.69 -2.51 -6.25
N LYS A 74 -13.04 -1.83 -5.15
CA LYS A 74 -12.12 -0.96 -4.41
C LYS A 74 -11.12 -1.75 -3.58
N VAL A 75 -11.52 -2.90 -3.06
CA VAL A 75 -10.65 -3.80 -2.29
C VAL A 75 -9.79 -4.68 -3.21
N LEU A 76 -10.27 -4.98 -4.41
CA LEU A 76 -9.61 -5.87 -5.38
C LEU A 76 -8.21 -5.37 -5.75
N PRO A 77 -7.93 -4.10 -6.08
CA PRO A 77 -6.56 -3.61 -6.29
C PRO A 77 -5.63 -3.86 -5.09
N GLY A 78 -6.16 -3.81 -3.86
CA GLY A 78 -5.42 -4.16 -2.64
C GLY A 78 -5.27 -5.68 -2.40
N ARG A 79 -5.99 -6.53 -3.15
CA ARG A 79 -5.96 -8.01 -3.07
C ARG A 79 -5.48 -8.73 -4.34
N THR A 80 -5.47 -8.05 -5.50
CA THR A 80 -5.11 -8.54 -6.84
C THR A 80 -3.99 -7.69 -7.45
N GLY A 81 -3.42 -6.77 -6.68
CA GLY A 81 -2.20 -6.06 -7.03
C GLY A 81 -0.98 -6.96 -6.91
N TYR A 82 0.10 -6.57 -7.56
CA TYR A 82 1.40 -7.19 -7.32
C TYR A 82 1.88 -6.83 -5.91
N LEU A 83 2.19 -7.83 -5.08
CA LEU A 83 2.85 -7.62 -3.80
C LEU A 83 4.36 -7.73 -4.03
N GLN A 84 5.07 -6.64 -3.75
CA GLN A 84 6.54 -6.59 -3.79
C GLN A 84 7.09 -6.98 -2.42
N VAL A 85 7.98 -7.97 -2.39
CA VAL A 85 8.67 -8.41 -1.17
C VAL A 85 10.17 -8.42 -1.41
N PHE A 86 10.94 -7.83 -0.50
CA PHE A 86 12.40 -7.78 -0.57
C PHE A 86 13.01 -8.78 0.41
N LYS A 87 13.95 -9.61 -0.08
CA LYS A 87 14.57 -10.70 0.69
C LYS A 87 16.09 -10.77 0.53
N GLN A 88 16.76 -11.21 1.60
CA GLN A 88 18.20 -11.43 1.68
C GLN A 88 18.46 -12.94 1.82
N LEU A 89 18.56 -13.63 0.69
CA LEU A 89 18.69 -15.08 0.67
C LEU A 89 20.13 -15.50 0.96
N ASN A 90 20.29 -16.47 1.84
CA ASN A 90 21.58 -17.09 2.14
C ASN A 90 21.68 -18.49 1.50
N VAL A 91 22.86 -18.86 1.02
CA VAL A 91 23.07 -20.17 0.37
C VAL A 91 22.71 -21.32 1.32
N GLY A 92 21.81 -22.20 0.86
CA GLY A 92 21.35 -23.39 1.57
C GLY A 92 20.33 -23.14 2.68
N LYS A 93 19.94 -21.89 2.91
CA LYS A 93 18.96 -21.52 3.93
C LYS A 93 17.59 -21.28 3.29
N GLU A 94 16.57 -21.96 3.81
CA GLU A 94 15.18 -21.71 3.44
C GLU A 94 14.64 -20.52 4.23
N GLU A 95 14.00 -19.59 3.52
CA GLU A 95 13.33 -18.43 4.10
C GLU A 95 11.85 -18.44 3.76
N ASN A 96 11.04 -18.20 4.79
CA ASN A 96 9.58 -18.23 4.69
C ASN A 96 9.04 -16.82 4.53
N VAL A 97 8.07 -16.67 3.62
CA VAL A 97 7.40 -15.40 3.35
C VAL A 97 5.90 -15.58 3.54
N GLU A 98 5.40 -15.00 4.63
CA GLU A 98 3.97 -14.95 4.95
C GLU A 98 3.29 -13.80 4.18
N HIS A 99 2.79 -14.08 2.98
CA HIS A 99 2.19 -13.09 2.09
C HIS A 99 0.68 -12.89 2.32
N LYS A 100 -0.01 -13.83 2.98
CA LYS A 100 -1.44 -13.72 3.38
C LYS A 100 -2.42 -13.46 2.23
N LEU A 101 -2.09 -13.91 1.01
CA LEU A 101 -2.87 -13.63 -0.20
C LEU A 101 -4.08 -14.57 -0.37
N LYS A 102 -4.21 -15.62 0.45
CA LYS A 102 -5.28 -16.64 0.36
C LYS A 102 -5.37 -17.34 -1.00
N ALA A 103 -4.28 -17.34 -1.77
CA ALA A 103 -4.15 -17.92 -3.10
C ALA A 103 -2.68 -18.28 -3.35
N PHE A 104 -2.42 -19.17 -4.31
CA PHE A 104 -1.05 -19.44 -4.77
C PHE A 104 -0.63 -18.37 -5.79
N PRO A 105 0.21 -17.39 -5.43
CA PRO A 105 0.59 -16.34 -6.35
C PRO A 105 1.56 -16.85 -7.43
N LEU A 106 1.53 -16.25 -8.61
CA LEU A 106 2.65 -16.33 -9.54
C LEU A 106 3.82 -15.52 -8.94
N VAL A 107 4.99 -16.15 -8.81
CA VAL A 107 6.18 -15.53 -8.23
C VAL A 107 7.17 -15.21 -9.35
N ASP A 108 7.38 -13.92 -9.63
CA ASP A 108 8.52 -13.46 -10.43
C ASP A 108 9.65 -13.03 -9.50
N VAL A 109 10.88 -13.44 -9.82
CA VAL A 109 12.08 -13.12 -9.03
C VAL A 109 12.99 -12.18 -9.80
N TYR A 110 13.44 -11.13 -9.11
CA TYR A 110 14.37 -10.14 -9.62
C TYR A 110 15.56 -10.05 -8.66
N GLN A 111 16.77 -10.15 -9.18
CA GLN A 111 17.97 -9.87 -8.42
C GLN A 111 18.10 -8.36 -8.25
N LEU A 112 18.38 -7.91 -7.04
CA LEU A 112 18.69 -6.51 -6.77
C LEU A 112 20.17 -6.29 -7.05
N ASP A 113 20.46 -5.57 -8.13
CA ASP A 113 21.83 -5.23 -8.48
C ASP A 113 22.33 -4.09 -7.56
N TYR A 114 23.57 -4.22 -7.10
CA TYR A 114 24.27 -3.13 -6.42
C TYR A 114 24.62 -2.03 -7.41
N PHE A 115 24.55 -0.79 -6.95
CA PHE A 115 25.03 0.34 -7.73
C PHE A 115 25.72 1.38 -6.85
N LYS A 116 26.75 1.99 -7.43
CA LYS A 116 27.56 3.00 -6.77
C LYS A 116 26.83 4.34 -6.75
N VAL A 117 26.69 4.92 -5.57
CA VAL A 117 26.04 6.22 -5.34
C VAL A 117 26.90 7.11 -4.45
N VAL A 118 26.48 8.35 -4.27
CA VAL A 118 27.04 9.24 -3.25
C VAL A 118 26.05 9.36 -2.11
N CYS A 119 26.42 8.83 -0.95
CA CYS A 119 25.67 8.92 0.28
C CYS A 119 26.12 10.13 1.09
N SER A 120 25.21 10.63 1.93
CA SER A 120 25.48 11.60 2.97
C SER A 120 24.77 11.10 4.22
N GLU A 121 25.42 11.23 5.36
CA GLU A 121 24.82 10.86 6.65
C GLU A 121 25.12 11.97 7.64
N ASP A 122 24.09 12.51 8.28
CA ASP A 122 24.22 13.45 9.38
C ASP A 122 25.13 14.66 9.09
N GLY A 123 25.13 15.15 7.85
CA GLY A 123 25.96 16.29 7.44
C GLY A 123 27.47 15.98 7.46
N ASN A 124 27.85 14.71 7.49
CA ASN A 124 29.20 14.28 7.18
C ASN A 124 29.53 14.55 5.71
N LYS A 125 30.81 14.46 5.38
CA LYS A 125 31.27 14.63 4.00
C LYS A 125 30.63 13.55 3.11
N PRO A 126 30.10 13.92 1.93
CA PRO A 126 29.58 12.95 0.98
C PRO A 126 30.63 11.89 0.63
N TYR A 127 30.23 10.64 0.59
CA TYR A 127 31.12 9.50 0.33
C TYR A 127 30.49 8.54 -0.70
N ALA A 128 31.34 7.79 -1.41
CA ALA A 128 30.87 6.79 -2.37
C ALA A 128 30.58 5.47 -1.67
N GLU A 129 29.43 4.87 -1.96
CA GLU A 129 29.08 3.53 -1.45
C GLU A 129 28.25 2.73 -2.46
N TRP A 130 28.27 1.41 -2.33
CA TRP A 130 27.46 0.49 -3.11
C TRP A 130 26.20 0.08 -2.34
N VAL A 131 25.06 0.57 -2.83
CA VAL A 131 23.75 0.37 -2.20
C VAL A 131 22.82 -0.44 -3.10
N THR A 132 21.73 -0.93 -2.52
CA THR A 132 20.59 -1.53 -3.23
C THR A 132 19.39 -0.59 -3.30
N PHE A 133 19.26 0.31 -2.32
CA PHE A 133 18.20 1.31 -2.26
C PHE A 133 18.81 2.71 -2.13
N TYR A 134 18.31 3.67 -2.91
CA TYR A 134 18.84 5.04 -2.87
C TYR A 134 17.73 6.06 -2.96
N LEU A 135 17.61 6.92 -1.96
CA LEU A 135 16.64 8.00 -1.91
C LEU A 135 17.28 9.30 -2.41
N TYR A 136 16.72 9.93 -3.44
CA TYR A 136 17.32 11.12 -4.04
C TYR A 136 16.30 12.11 -4.60
N HIS A 137 16.76 13.33 -4.85
CA HIS A 137 15.97 14.39 -5.47
C HIS A 137 16.36 14.59 -6.95
N SER A 138 15.38 14.88 -7.82
CA SER A 138 15.56 15.07 -9.28
C SER A 138 16.68 16.06 -9.68
N SER A 139 17.00 17.03 -8.81
CA SER A 139 18.06 18.02 -9.07
C SER A 139 19.46 17.41 -9.05
N GLU A 140 19.65 16.25 -8.43
CA GLU A 140 20.95 15.58 -8.31
C GLU A 140 21.08 14.47 -9.35
N LYS A 141 21.57 14.84 -10.54
CA LYS A 141 21.82 13.86 -11.61
C LYS A 141 23.23 13.26 -11.55
N ARG A 142 24.18 14.04 -11.08
CA ARG A 142 25.60 13.67 -11.00
C ARG A 142 26.26 14.42 -9.86
N ILE A 143 26.93 13.69 -8.97
CA ILE A 143 27.62 14.27 -7.83
C ILE A 143 29.12 14.08 -8.03
N ARG A 144 29.89 15.11 -7.68
CA ARG A 144 31.36 15.08 -7.71
C ARG A 144 31.87 15.08 -6.29
N LEU A 145 32.70 14.10 -5.98
CA LEU A 145 33.37 13.94 -4.69
C LEU A 145 34.65 14.80 -4.65
N GLU A 146 35.20 15.01 -3.44
CA GLU A 146 36.39 15.83 -3.22
C GLU A 146 37.64 15.28 -3.92
N ASP A 147 37.70 13.95 -4.12
CA ASP A 147 38.75 13.24 -4.85
C ASP A 147 38.69 13.47 -6.38
N GLY A 148 37.67 14.18 -6.86
CA GLY A 148 37.43 14.45 -8.27
C GLY A 148 36.60 13.39 -8.99
N THR A 149 36.26 12.28 -8.31
CA THR A 149 35.41 11.21 -8.84
C THR A 149 33.99 11.75 -9.05
N SER A 150 33.42 11.47 -10.22
CA SER A 150 32.07 11.90 -10.56
C SER A 150 31.18 10.69 -10.77
N ILE A 151 30.18 10.52 -9.90
CA ILE A 151 29.27 9.39 -9.91
C ILE A 151 27.92 9.86 -10.45
N PRO A 152 27.44 9.30 -11.58
CA PRO A 152 26.09 9.55 -12.07
C PRO A 152 25.08 8.79 -11.21
N ILE A 153 24.04 9.47 -10.74
CA ILE A 153 22.94 8.84 -9.99
C ILE A 153 22.04 8.07 -10.96
N GLU A 154 21.70 8.72 -12.08
CA GLU A 154 20.94 8.13 -13.17
C GLU A 154 21.88 7.74 -14.33
N PRO A 155 21.71 6.55 -14.94
CA PRO A 155 22.54 6.10 -16.05
C PRO A 155 22.42 7.03 -17.27
N ILE A 156 23.56 7.44 -17.81
CA ILE A 156 23.66 8.28 -19.01
C ILE A 156 23.58 7.35 -20.23
N GLY A 157 22.44 7.28 -20.93
CA GLY A 157 22.41 6.66 -22.27
C GLY A 157 21.30 5.67 -22.63
N GLY A 158 20.15 5.63 -21.94
CA GLY A 158 18.92 5.10 -22.56
C GLY A 158 18.06 4.14 -21.75
N THR A 159 18.55 3.63 -20.62
CA THR A 159 17.70 2.82 -19.71
C THR A 159 17.19 3.75 -18.62
N HIS A 160 15.88 4.00 -18.55
CA HIS A 160 15.30 4.76 -17.45
C HIS A 160 15.55 3.96 -16.16
N PRO A 161 16.23 4.52 -15.14
CA PRO A 161 16.41 3.83 -13.87
C PRO A 161 15.02 3.53 -13.30
N TYR A 162 14.83 2.31 -12.79
CA TYR A 162 13.60 2.00 -12.08
C TYR A 162 13.56 2.84 -10.80
N LYS A 163 12.62 3.77 -10.77
CA LYS A 163 12.43 4.69 -9.66
C LYS A 163 10.96 4.82 -9.35
N VAL A 164 10.66 4.92 -8.07
CA VAL A 164 9.30 5.06 -7.56
C VAL A 164 9.22 6.41 -6.85
N PRO A 165 8.17 7.23 -7.08
CA PRO A 165 7.95 8.44 -6.31
C PRO A 165 7.92 8.11 -4.81
N PHE A 166 8.63 8.90 -4.00
CA PHE A 166 8.70 8.68 -2.56
C PHE A 166 7.32 8.74 -1.91
N LYS A 167 6.47 9.66 -2.39
CA LYS A 167 5.06 9.79 -1.97
C LYS A 167 4.27 8.49 -2.14
N ASP A 168 4.43 7.82 -3.28
CA ASP A 168 3.68 6.60 -3.60
C ASP A 168 4.10 5.45 -2.69
N LEU A 169 5.40 5.38 -2.33
CA LEU A 169 5.91 4.42 -1.37
C LEU A 169 5.39 4.69 0.04
N LEU A 170 5.34 5.94 0.49
CA LEU A 170 4.76 6.28 1.79
C LEU A 170 3.30 5.85 1.89
N GLU A 171 2.53 6.00 0.81
CA GLU A 171 1.14 5.51 0.72
C GLU A 171 1.07 3.97 0.75
N GLN A 172 1.90 3.30 -0.05
CA GLN A 172 1.99 1.84 -0.15
C GLN A 172 2.34 1.18 1.20
N TYR A 173 3.27 1.77 1.95
CA TYR A 173 3.71 1.28 3.26
C TYR A 173 2.94 1.91 4.43
N HIS A 174 1.88 2.67 4.14
CA HIS A 174 0.99 3.29 5.13
C HIS A 174 1.70 4.18 6.17
N VAL A 175 2.78 4.84 5.76
CA VAL A 175 3.55 5.77 6.61
C VAL A 175 2.76 7.06 6.73
N LYS A 176 2.33 7.37 7.96
CA LYS A 176 1.52 8.57 8.23
C LYS A 176 2.40 9.78 8.40
N TYR A 177 2.08 10.85 7.68
CA TYR A 177 2.75 12.14 7.82
C TYR A 177 1.77 13.30 7.68
N THR A 178 2.18 14.47 8.16
CA THR A 178 1.43 15.72 8.06
C THR A 178 2.29 16.79 7.41
N ASP A 179 1.71 17.93 7.05
CA ASP A 179 2.46 19.06 6.50
C ASP A 179 3.46 19.67 7.50
N ASN A 180 3.37 19.31 8.79
CA ASN A 180 4.31 19.73 9.82
C ASN A 180 5.37 18.67 10.13
N SER A 181 5.30 17.48 9.54
CA SER A 181 6.28 16.41 9.73
C SER A 181 7.61 16.82 9.10
N SER A 182 8.72 16.56 9.79
CA SER A 182 10.08 16.78 9.25
C SER A 182 10.41 15.69 8.21
N LEU A 183 11.28 16.02 7.24
CA LEU A 183 11.69 15.03 6.24
C LEU A 183 12.57 13.93 6.84
N GLY A 184 13.46 14.25 7.80
CA GLY A 184 14.32 13.27 8.45
C GLY A 184 13.56 12.24 9.29
N ASP A 185 12.56 12.68 10.06
CA ASP A 185 11.68 11.76 10.80
C ASP A 185 10.90 10.89 9.82
N LEU A 186 10.41 11.47 8.73
CA LEU A 186 9.64 10.75 7.73
C LEU A 186 10.46 9.68 7.00
N GLU A 187 11.72 9.98 6.68
CA GLU A 187 12.65 9.01 6.12
C GLU A 187 12.90 7.85 7.09
N THR A 188 13.13 8.17 8.36
CA THR A 188 13.36 7.15 9.41
C THR A 188 12.14 6.23 9.56
N GLU A 189 10.93 6.80 9.61
CA GLU A 189 9.68 6.03 9.69
C GLU A 189 9.41 5.24 8.41
N PHE A 190 9.82 5.77 7.26
CA PHE A 190 9.76 5.05 5.99
C PHE A 190 10.63 3.80 6.00
N TRP A 191 11.91 3.90 6.35
CA TRP A 191 12.81 2.74 6.35
C TRP A 191 12.35 1.66 7.34
N LYS A 192 11.88 2.06 8.51
CA LYS A 192 11.25 1.13 9.47
C LYS A 192 10.06 0.38 8.87
N ALA A 193 9.16 1.10 8.20
CA ALA A 193 7.99 0.50 7.58
C ALA A 193 8.37 -0.37 6.36
N PHE A 194 9.36 0.05 5.60
CA PHE A 194 9.84 -0.63 4.40
C PHE A 194 10.50 -1.98 4.73
N PHE A 195 11.24 -2.09 5.84
CA PHE A 195 11.87 -3.35 6.29
C PHE A 195 11.06 -4.13 7.34
N THR A 196 9.79 -3.79 7.51
CA THR A 196 8.89 -4.61 8.34
C THR A 196 8.50 -5.88 7.57
N PRO A 197 8.31 -7.04 8.25
CA PRO A 197 7.80 -8.25 7.62
C PRO A 197 6.54 -7.98 6.76
N PRO A 198 6.49 -8.50 5.53
CA PRO A 198 7.25 -9.64 5.02
C PRO A 198 8.65 -9.33 4.46
N ASN A 199 9.10 -8.08 4.41
CA ASN A 199 10.46 -7.75 3.96
C ASN A 199 11.52 -8.13 5.00
N ASP A 200 12.72 -8.43 4.55
CA ASP A 200 13.87 -8.57 5.45
C ASP A 200 14.45 -7.20 5.81
N ASP A 201 15.20 -7.17 6.91
CA ASP A 201 16.02 -6.03 7.30
C ASP A 201 17.32 -6.04 6.48
N PHE A 202 17.60 -4.94 5.79
CA PHE A 202 18.81 -4.79 4.99
C PHE A 202 19.82 -3.98 5.83
N ASP A 203 21.10 -4.35 5.78
CA ASP A 203 22.12 -3.65 6.58
C ASP A 203 22.16 -2.14 6.26
N ASP A 204 22.54 -1.33 7.26
CA ASP A 204 22.51 0.13 7.14
C ASP A 204 23.27 0.68 5.94
N ASP A 205 24.36 0.00 5.54
CA ASP A 205 25.22 0.37 4.42
C ASP A 205 24.65 -0.02 3.03
N GLN A 206 23.45 -0.60 2.98
CA GLN A 206 22.78 -1.08 1.76
C GLN A 206 21.70 -0.13 1.27
N HIS A 207 21.43 0.90 2.06
CA HIS A 207 20.51 1.98 1.73
C HIS A 207 21.08 3.31 2.21
N CYS A 208 20.84 4.37 1.46
CA CYS A 208 21.20 5.71 1.91
C CYS A 208 20.39 6.75 1.15
N HIS A 209 20.54 8.01 1.56
CA HIS A 209 20.01 9.14 0.81
C HIS A 209 21.11 9.99 0.18
N SER A 210 20.69 10.76 -0.82
CA SER A 210 21.54 11.73 -1.51
C SER A 210 21.87 12.94 -0.62
N PRO A 211 23.03 13.61 -0.81
CA PRO A 211 23.41 14.75 0.02
C PRO A 211 22.50 15.98 -0.14
N TRP A 212 21.52 15.96 -1.04
CA TRP A 212 20.44 16.92 -1.04
C TRP A 212 19.64 16.91 0.26
N PHE A 213 19.36 15.74 0.86
CA PHE A 213 18.56 15.61 2.07
C PHE A 213 19.17 16.40 3.23
N ASP A 214 20.47 16.21 3.47
CA ASP A 214 21.25 16.94 4.46
C ASP A 214 21.35 18.44 4.17
N ARG A 215 21.60 18.82 2.90
CA ARG A 215 21.78 20.23 2.52
C ARG A 215 20.48 21.04 2.53
N CYS A 216 19.39 20.40 2.13
CA CYS A 216 18.10 21.06 1.95
C CYS A 216 17.28 21.08 3.23
N CYS A 217 17.20 19.94 3.90
CA CYS A 217 15.92 19.55 4.50
C CYS A 217 16.03 18.91 5.90
N ARG A 218 17.25 18.51 6.32
CA ARG A 218 17.62 17.86 7.59
C ARG A 218 16.54 17.89 8.71
N GLU A 219 16.48 18.98 9.49
CA GLU A 219 15.53 19.13 10.62
C GLU A 219 14.57 20.32 10.46
N SER A 220 14.84 21.22 9.53
CA SER A 220 14.15 22.52 9.48
C SER A 220 12.98 22.58 8.50
N LYS A 221 12.95 21.67 7.50
CA LYS A 221 11.91 21.71 6.47
C LYS A 221 10.85 20.67 6.73
N THR A 222 9.62 21.16 6.76
CA THR A 222 8.45 20.30 6.86
C THR A 222 7.98 19.87 5.46
N VAL A 223 7.21 18.79 5.42
CA VAL A 223 6.57 18.32 4.18
C VAL A 223 5.73 19.43 3.51
N GLY A 224 5.05 20.27 4.29
CA GLY A 224 4.28 21.41 3.77
C GLY A 224 5.13 22.43 3.03
N GLU A 225 6.33 22.72 3.54
CA GLU A 225 7.28 23.61 2.86
C GLU A 225 7.78 23.00 1.55
N LEU A 226 8.09 21.70 1.53
CA LEU A 226 8.53 20.99 0.33
C LEU A 226 7.43 20.98 -0.75
N LYS A 227 6.18 20.75 -0.36
CA LYS A 227 5.02 20.83 -1.27
C LYS A 227 4.85 22.24 -1.83
N SER A 228 5.02 23.27 -1.01
CA SER A 228 4.87 24.67 -1.45
C SER A 228 5.90 25.08 -2.51
N ARG A 229 7.08 24.45 -2.49
CA ARG A 229 8.18 24.71 -3.43
C ARG A 229 8.19 23.81 -4.65
N GLY A 230 7.38 22.74 -4.65
CA GLY A 230 7.37 21.71 -5.68
C GLY A 230 8.44 20.64 -5.52
N ASP A 231 9.29 20.72 -4.50
CA ASP A 231 10.38 19.74 -4.26
C ASP A 231 9.84 18.36 -3.84
N TRP A 232 8.61 18.30 -3.29
CA TRP A 232 8.01 17.07 -2.77
C TRP A 232 7.77 16.00 -3.85
N ASP A 233 7.34 16.42 -5.04
CA ASP A 233 7.02 15.51 -6.14
C ASP A 233 8.28 15.07 -6.92
N ASP A 234 9.45 15.62 -6.55
CA ASP A 234 10.75 15.35 -7.15
C ASP A 234 11.63 14.41 -6.29
N LEU A 235 11.04 13.77 -5.28
CA LEU A 235 11.70 12.77 -4.43
C LEU A 235 11.45 11.36 -4.96
N TRP A 236 12.52 10.58 -5.11
CA TRP A 236 12.50 9.27 -5.74
C TRP A 236 13.30 8.25 -4.94
N LEU A 237 12.76 7.03 -4.84
CA LEU A 237 13.54 5.86 -4.44
C LEU A 237 13.99 5.12 -5.70
N GLN A 238 15.30 4.96 -5.86
CA GLN A 238 15.91 4.16 -6.92
C GLN A 238 16.28 2.77 -6.41
N MET A 239 15.99 1.76 -7.23
CA MET A 239 16.44 0.38 -7.06
C MET A 239 16.69 -0.23 -8.44
N ARG A 240 17.49 -1.30 -8.53
CA ARG A 240 17.85 -1.93 -9.82
C ARG A 240 17.45 -3.41 -9.85
N PRO A 241 16.14 -3.72 -9.98
CA PRO A 241 15.68 -5.09 -10.13
C PRO A 241 16.02 -5.59 -11.54
N ARG A 242 16.83 -6.65 -11.61
CA ARG A 242 17.17 -7.34 -12.85
C ARG A 242 16.47 -8.69 -12.87
N LYS A 243 15.66 -8.96 -13.90
CA LYS A 243 14.93 -10.22 -13.99
C LYS A 243 15.93 -11.37 -14.02
N THR A 244 15.76 -12.30 -13.10
CA THR A 244 16.60 -13.49 -13.08
C THR A 244 16.06 -14.47 -14.11
N ILE A 245 16.95 -15.09 -14.87
CA ILE A 245 16.54 -16.03 -15.89
C ILE A 245 16.85 -17.43 -15.38
N ASN A 246 15.84 -18.15 -14.88
CA ASN A 246 15.97 -19.55 -14.47
C ASN A 246 16.10 -20.46 -15.69
N TYR A 247 17.28 -20.56 -16.31
CA TYR A 247 17.57 -21.58 -17.32
C TYR A 247 18.42 -22.71 -16.74
N PRO A 248 18.15 -23.99 -17.00
CA PRO A 248 19.17 -25.03 -16.81
C PRO A 248 20.42 -24.62 -17.61
N GLU A 249 21.59 -24.79 -17.00
CA GLU A 249 22.91 -24.28 -17.43
C GLU A 249 23.10 -24.04 -18.94
N PRO A 250 23.79 -22.95 -19.35
CA PRO A 250 24.29 -22.87 -20.71
C PRO A 250 25.24 -24.05 -20.95
N VAL A 251 24.96 -24.84 -21.97
CA VAL A 251 25.87 -25.84 -22.52
C VAL A 251 27.22 -25.15 -22.74
N VAL A 252 28.22 -25.52 -21.96
CA VAL A 252 29.59 -25.00 -22.08
C VAL A 252 30.08 -25.31 -23.50
N THR A 253 30.08 -24.31 -24.39
CA THR A 253 30.82 -24.41 -25.65
C THR A 253 32.31 -24.22 -25.33
N PRO A 254 33.15 -25.22 -25.60
CA PRO A 254 34.57 -25.12 -25.28
C PRO A 254 35.24 -24.31 -26.39
N GLN A 255 35.37 -22.98 -26.23
CA GLN A 255 36.53 -22.17 -26.65
C GLN A 255 36.21 -20.66 -26.67
N PRO A 256 37.00 -19.82 -25.95
CA PRO A 256 36.94 -18.37 -26.12
C PRO A 256 37.74 -17.92 -27.35
N THR A 257 37.13 -17.14 -28.22
CA THR A 257 37.82 -16.40 -29.30
C THR A 257 38.57 -15.21 -28.69
N PRO A 258 39.85 -14.96 -29.01
CA PRO A 258 40.58 -13.83 -28.44
C PRO A 258 40.02 -12.50 -28.95
N GLY A 259 39.68 -11.57 -28.04
CA GLY A 259 39.29 -10.19 -28.39
C GLY A 259 37.81 -9.86 -28.25
N THR A 260 36.98 -10.78 -27.74
CA THR A 260 35.62 -10.46 -27.31
C THR A 260 35.57 -10.67 -25.81
N GLU A 261 35.53 -9.59 -25.02
CA GLU A 261 35.15 -9.74 -23.61
C GLU A 261 33.76 -10.40 -23.59
N PRO A 262 33.60 -11.56 -22.94
CA PRO A 262 32.28 -12.16 -22.86
C PRO A 262 31.39 -11.20 -22.08
N LEU A 263 30.38 -10.64 -22.76
CA LEU A 263 29.23 -10.03 -22.09
C LEU A 263 28.71 -11.05 -21.05
N PRO A 264 28.41 -10.65 -19.81
CA PRO A 264 27.89 -11.58 -18.81
C PRO A 264 26.60 -12.22 -19.32
N THR A 265 26.69 -13.50 -19.70
CA THR A 265 25.55 -14.30 -20.14
C THR A 265 24.63 -14.51 -18.93
N PRO A 266 23.30 -14.32 -19.04
CA PRO A 266 22.38 -14.62 -17.95
C PRO A 266 22.38 -16.13 -17.68
N ALA A 267 23.13 -16.55 -16.67
CA ALA A 267 23.15 -17.89 -16.10
C ALA A 267 22.16 -17.95 -14.91
N PRO A 268 21.54 -19.11 -14.65
CA PRO A 268 20.40 -19.24 -13.74
C PRO A 268 20.64 -18.72 -12.33
N THR A 269 19.64 -18.04 -11.77
CA THR A 269 19.54 -17.96 -10.32
C THR A 269 19.09 -19.29 -9.77
N GLN A 270 19.88 -19.81 -8.85
CA GLN A 270 19.65 -21.07 -8.16
C GLN A 270 18.61 -20.86 -7.05
N ILE A 271 17.49 -20.20 -7.35
CA ILE A 271 16.45 -19.92 -6.36
C ILE A 271 15.34 -20.94 -6.54
N GLN A 272 15.14 -21.76 -5.52
CA GLN A 272 13.99 -22.64 -5.42
C GLN A 272 12.84 -21.91 -4.73
N ILE A 273 11.64 -22.07 -5.28
CA ILE A 273 10.40 -21.56 -4.70
C ILE A 273 9.50 -22.75 -4.39
N ALA A 274 9.02 -22.82 -3.15
CA ALA A 274 8.06 -23.82 -2.70
C ALA A 274 6.81 -23.11 -2.17
N HIS A 275 5.62 -23.52 -2.60
CA HIS A 275 4.37 -23.06 -2.01
C HIS A 275 3.97 -24.04 -0.91
N PHE A 276 3.89 -23.57 0.34
CA PHE A 276 3.52 -24.42 1.46
C PHE A 276 2.01 -24.44 1.69
N ASP A 277 1.38 -23.28 1.62
CA ASP A 277 -0.06 -23.11 1.74
C ASP A 277 -0.54 -21.87 0.95
N TYR A 278 -1.80 -21.47 1.15
CA TYR A 278 -2.40 -20.33 0.46
C TYR A 278 -1.87 -18.96 0.92
N ASP A 279 -1.05 -18.91 1.98
CA ASP A 279 -0.56 -17.69 2.60
C ASP A 279 0.96 -17.63 2.75
N THR A 280 1.66 -18.75 2.50
CA THR A 280 3.09 -18.93 2.80
C THR A 280 3.85 -19.57 1.64
N LEU A 281 4.98 -18.96 1.31
CA LEU A 281 5.96 -19.47 0.34
C LEU A 281 7.33 -19.61 0.99
N GLY A 282 8.06 -20.65 0.62
CA GLY A 282 9.46 -20.90 0.97
C GLY A 282 10.37 -20.57 -0.20
N ILE A 283 11.52 -19.96 0.11
CA ILE A 283 12.51 -19.55 -0.89
C ILE A 283 13.88 -19.99 -0.42
N THR A 284 14.62 -20.66 -1.29
CA THR A 284 15.96 -21.15 -0.98
C THR A 284 16.93 -20.78 -2.09
N LEU A 285 18.04 -20.14 -1.73
CA LEU A 285 19.19 -19.99 -2.62
C LEU A 285 20.03 -21.27 -2.57
N LEU A 286 20.07 -22.05 -3.64
CA LEU A 286 20.69 -23.38 -3.67
C LEU A 286 22.22 -23.33 -3.84
N SER A 287 22.79 -22.22 -4.31
CA SER A 287 24.20 -22.14 -4.69
C SER A 287 24.67 -20.68 -4.76
N GLU A 288 25.97 -20.46 -4.94
CA GLU A 288 26.60 -19.13 -4.89
C GLU A 288 26.06 -18.19 -5.99
N PRO A 289 25.63 -16.96 -5.63
CA PRO A 289 25.11 -16.01 -6.59
C PRO A 289 26.19 -15.41 -7.48
N VAL A 290 25.79 -15.03 -8.69
CA VAL A 290 26.65 -14.37 -9.66
C VAL A 290 26.42 -12.86 -9.62
N HIS A 291 27.48 -12.12 -9.29
CA HIS A 291 27.52 -10.66 -9.33
C HIS A 291 28.46 -10.16 -10.44
N PRO A 292 28.26 -8.93 -10.96
CA PRO A 292 29.23 -8.28 -11.83
C PRO A 292 30.64 -8.24 -11.20
N THR A 293 31.67 -8.29 -12.04
CA THR A 293 33.08 -8.39 -11.59
C THR A 293 33.53 -7.16 -10.81
N ASP A 294 33.08 -5.97 -11.21
CA ASP A 294 33.34 -4.69 -10.54
C ASP A 294 32.75 -4.67 -9.12
N VAL A 295 31.49 -5.10 -8.98
CA VAL A 295 30.84 -5.30 -7.69
C VAL A 295 31.63 -6.30 -6.85
N THR A 296 32.02 -7.44 -7.44
CA THR A 296 32.73 -8.50 -6.72
C THR A 296 34.07 -8.02 -6.19
N ASN A 297 34.85 -7.27 -6.97
CA ASN A 297 36.17 -6.81 -6.57
C ASN A 297 36.12 -5.77 -5.43
N GLU A 298 35.17 -4.84 -5.45
CA GLU A 298 35.08 -3.79 -4.42
C GLU A 298 34.34 -4.25 -3.16
N LEU A 299 33.30 -5.10 -3.29
CA LEU A 299 32.45 -5.49 -2.15
C LEU A 299 32.84 -6.81 -1.49
N SER A 300 33.52 -7.74 -2.18
CA SER A 300 33.84 -9.05 -1.56
C SER A 300 34.81 -8.97 -0.38
N GLU A 301 35.58 -7.87 -0.28
CA GLU A 301 36.45 -7.60 0.87
C GLU A 301 35.68 -7.09 2.09
N ARG A 302 34.49 -6.51 1.88
CA ARG A 302 33.68 -5.85 2.92
C ARG A 302 32.42 -6.62 3.29
N ARG A 303 31.87 -7.41 2.36
CA ARG A 303 30.59 -8.10 2.50
C ARG A 303 30.66 -9.52 1.95
N ASN A 304 29.85 -10.43 2.52
CA ASN A 304 29.77 -11.82 2.08
C ASN A 304 28.84 -12.00 0.86
N ILE A 305 29.06 -11.21 -0.19
CA ILE A 305 28.26 -11.22 -1.43
C ILE A 305 28.36 -12.54 -2.22
N ARG A 306 29.22 -13.48 -1.81
CA ARG A 306 29.33 -14.82 -2.41
C ARG A 306 28.41 -15.84 -1.78
N GLN A 307 27.83 -15.55 -0.62
CA GLN A 307 26.91 -16.44 0.08
C GLN A 307 25.51 -15.83 0.23
N GLU A 308 25.31 -14.64 -0.30
CA GLU A 308 24.10 -13.85 -0.09
C GLU A 308 23.59 -13.26 -1.41
N LEU A 309 22.30 -13.44 -1.68
CA LEU A 309 21.62 -12.86 -2.83
C LEU A 309 20.41 -12.05 -2.39
N LYS A 310 20.43 -10.77 -2.76
CA LYS A 310 19.32 -9.85 -2.54
C LYS A 310 18.35 -9.92 -3.69
N VAL A 311 17.08 -10.11 -3.37
CA VAL A 311 16.02 -10.27 -4.37
C VAL A 311 14.80 -9.42 -4.05
N MET A 312 14.15 -8.99 -5.12
CA MET A 312 12.77 -8.50 -5.11
C MET A 312 11.89 -9.58 -5.71
N LEU A 313 10.91 -10.02 -4.93
CA LEU A 313 9.87 -10.95 -5.32
C LEU A 313 8.65 -10.14 -5.71
N LEU A 314 8.05 -10.50 -6.83
CA LEU A 314 6.80 -9.93 -7.29
C LEU A 314 5.75 -11.03 -7.26
N LEU A 315 4.86 -10.95 -6.29
CA LEU A 315 3.78 -11.93 -6.07
C LEU A 315 2.51 -11.42 -6.74
N LYS A 316 1.98 -12.17 -7.71
CA LYS A 316 0.76 -11.83 -8.44
C LYS A 316 -0.35 -12.82 -8.15
N VAL A 317 -1.51 -12.33 -7.70
CA VAL A 317 -2.75 -13.11 -7.53
C VAL A 317 -3.65 -12.94 -8.74
#